data_AF-A0A2Z4L8P7-F1
#
_entry.id   AF-A0A2Z4L8P7-F1
#
_cell.length_a   1.000
_cell.length_b   1.000
_cell.length_c   1.000
_cell.angle_alpha   90.00
_cell.angle_beta   90.00
_cell.angle_gamma   90.00
#
_symmetry.space_group_name_H-M   'P 1'
#
loop_
_entity.id
_entity.type
_entity.pdbx_description
1 polymer ?
#
loop_
_entity_poly.entity_id
_entity_poly.type
_entity_poly.pdbx_seq_one_letter_code
_entity_poly.pdbx_strand_id
1 'polypeptide(L)'
;MENKIKKRISVDLLMIVAIMLEFISLPILIHELVGIGLLFLILAHLKLNEKYFKAITKGKYTLKRTINLIINIGLLISLLITILTGIFISQKSLKNIKIGNNKMSDIHKSSSIISLIFLVLHLLITHKKLIRGLKKLH
;
A
#
# COMPACT_ATOMS: atom_id res chain seq x y z
N MET A 1 9.74 23.91 -4.63
CA MET A 1 8.68 23.04 -5.23
C MET A 1 9.24 21.69 -5.68
N GLU A 2 10.44 21.67 -6.24
CA GLU A 2 11.20 20.49 -6.66
C GLU A 2 11.45 19.46 -5.54
N ASN A 3 11.89 19.89 -4.35
CA ASN A 3 12.13 18.98 -3.20
C ASN A 3 10.88 18.17 -2.79
N LYS A 4 9.69 18.74 -2.94
CA LYS A 4 8.43 18.05 -2.63
C LYS A 4 8.08 16.97 -3.68
N ILE A 5 8.44 17.21 -4.94
CA ILE A 5 8.26 16.24 -6.03
C ILE A 5 9.28 15.10 -5.88
N LYS A 6 10.55 15.44 -5.63
CA LYS A 6 11.63 14.47 -5.31
C LYS A 6 11.21 13.53 -4.18
N LYS A 7 10.81 14.10 -3.03
CA LYS A 7 10.37 13.30 -1.87
C LYS A 7 9.20 12.36 -2.18
N ARG A 8 8.21 12.82 -2.95
CA ARG A 8 7.06 11.98 -3.34
C ARG A 8 7.52 10.80 -4.19
N ILE A 9 8.32 11.05 -5.22
CA ILE A 9 8.82 10.00 -6.12
C ILE A 9 9.69 9.01 -5.36
N SER A 10 10.57 9.48 -4.45
CA SER A 10 11.38 8.60 -3.62
C SER A 10 10.53 7.69 -2.74
N VAL A 11 9.48 8.21 -2.09
CA VAL A 11 8.56 7.38 -1.29
C VAL A 11 7.84 6.36 -2.17
N ASP A 12 7.32 6.78 -3.33
CA ASP A 12 6.60 5.88 -4.24
C ASP A 12 7.50 4.74 -4.75
N LEU A 13 8.76 5.03 -5.10
CA LEU A 13 9.73 4.02 -5.52
C LEU A 13 10.11 3.07 -4.38
N LEU A 14 10.38 3.59 -3.18
CA LEU A 14 10.68 2.77 -2.01
C LEU A 14 9.50 1.86 -1.64
N MET A 15 8.26 2.33 -1.77
CA MET A 15 7.07 1.50 -1.57
C MET A 15 7.01 0.34 -2.57
N ILE A 16 7.28 0.59 -3.86
CA ILE A 16 7.28 -0.47 -4.87
C ILE A 16 8.30 -1.55 -4.50
N VAL A 17 9.53 -1.16 -4.13
CA VAL A 17 10.58 -2.11 -3.72
C VAL A 17 10.16 -2.88 -2.47
N ALA A 18 9.66 -2.19 -1.45
CA ALA A 18 9.24 -2.83 -0.20
C ALA A 18 8.09 -3.83 -0.42
N ILE A 19 7.09 -3.48 -1.25
CA ILE A 19 6.01 -4.41 -1.61
C ILE A 19 6.57 -5.63 -2.34
N MET A 20 7.52 -5.47 -3.26
CA MET A 20 8.13 -6.62 -3.92
C MET A 20 8.85 -7.54 -2.94
N LEU A 21 9.55 -6.98 -1.94
CA LEU A 21 10.20 -7.76 -0.88
C LEU A 21 9.19 -8.55 -0.03
N GLU A 22 8.03 -7.96 0.29
CA GLU A 22 6.96 -8.63 1.06
C GLU A 22 6.38 -9.87 0.36
N PHE A 23 6.45 -9.95 -0.97
CA PHE A 23 5.97 -11.10 -1.75
C PHE A 23 7.04 -12.18 -2.00
N ILE A 24 8.29 -11.92 -1.62
CA ILE A 24 9.36 -12.93 -1.67
C ILE A 24 9.34 -13.71 -0.35
N SER A 25 9.71 -15.00 -0.40
CA SER A 25 9.93 -15.80 0.82
C SER A 25 11.14 -15.26 1.58
N LEU A 26 10.88 -14.32 2.50
CA LEU A 26 11.86 -13.78 3.43
C LEU A 26 11.81 -14.52 4.78
N PRO A 27 12.92 -14.55 5.53
CA PRO A 27 12.90 -14.93 6.94
C PRO A 27 11.87 -14.09 7.69
N ILE A 28 11.16 -14.70 8.65
CA ILE A 28 10.04 -14.07 9.38
C ILE A 28 10.42 -12.70 9.96
N LEU A 29 11.61 -12.59 10.56
CA LEU A 29 12.11 -11.33 11.13
C LEU A 29 12.31 -10.24 10.08
N ILE A 30 12.79 -10.60 8.89
CA ILE A 30 13.02 -9.64 7.80
C ILE A 30 11.67 -9.20 7.22
N HIS A 31 10.74 -10.14 7.00
CA HIS A 31 9.38 -9.83 6.56
C HIS A 31 8.67 -8.87 7.52
N GLU A 32 8.75 -9.10 8.83
CA GLU A 32 8.15 -8.19 9.82
C GLU A 32 8.78 -6.79 9.80
N LEU A 33 10.11 -6.71 9.70
CA LEU A 33 10.82 -5.42 9.63
C LEU A 33 10.50 -4.65 8.36
N VAL A 34 10.45 -5.33 7.21
CA VAL A 34 10.05 -4.73 5.93
C VAL A 34 8.60 -4.28 5.99
N GLY A 35 7.70 -5.06 6.59
CA GLY A 35 6.29 -4.72 6.76
C GLY A 35 6.07 -3.49 7.62
N ILE A 36 6.84 -3.34 8.71
CA ILE A 36 6.85 -2.13 9.54
C ILE A 36 7.35 -0.93 8.72
N GLY A 37 8.43 -1.09 7.96
CA GLY A 37 8.94 -0.05 7.07
C GLY A 37 7.92 0.37 6.01
N LEU A 38 7.24 -0.60 5.40
CA LEU A 38 6.19 -0.38 4.41
C LEU A 38 5.00 0.37 5.02
N LEU A 39 4.61 0.09 6.26
CA LEU A 39 3.57 0.85 6.96
C LEU A 39 3.92 2.34 7.06
N PHE A 40 5.15 2.68 7.46
CA PHE A 40 5.59 4.07 7.51
C PHE A 40 5.62 4.74 6.13
N LEU A 41 6.05 4.00 5.11
CA LEU A 41 6.04 4.50 3.74
C LEU A 41 4.61 4.77 3.23
N ILE A 42 3.65 3.90 3.53
CA ILE A 42 2.23 4.10 3.20
C ILE A 42 1.70 5.37 3.89
N LEU A 43 1.97 5.55 5.19
CA LEU A 43 1.56 6.76 5.92
C LEU A 43 2.19 8.03 5.32
N ALA A 44 3.46 7.97 4.94
CA ALA A 44 4.15 9.06 4.27
C ALA A 44 3.51 9.36 2.90
N HIS A 45 3.17 8.33 2.12
CA HIS A 45 2.48 8.47 0.84
C HIS A 45 1.09 9.12 1.01
N LEU A 46 0.30 8.67 1.98
CA LEU A 46 -1.02 9.26 2.29
C LEU A 46 -0.89 10.75 2.66
N LYS A 47 0.08 11.09 3.52
CA LYS A 47 0.35 12.48 3.93
C LYS A 47 0.82 13.34 2.76
N LEU A 48 1.73 12.83 1.92
CA LEU A 48 2.20 13.56 0.75
C LEU A 48 1.09 13.75 -0.30
N ASN A 49 0.08 12.87 -0.31
CA ASN A 49 -1.07 12.89 -1.20
C ASN A 49 -2.37 13.43 -0.54
N GLU A 50 -2.30 14.13 0.59
CA GLU A 50 -3.47 14.66 1.32
C GLU A 50 -4.45 15.49 0.45
N LYS A 51 -3.94 16.15 -0.59
CA LYS A 51 -4.75 16.93 -1.54
C LYS A 51 -5.78 16.07 -2.27
N TYR A 52 -5.49 14.78 -2.47
CA TYR A 52 -6.44 13.83 -3.06
C TYR A 52 -7.67 13.68 -2.15
N PHE A 53 -7.47 13.43 -0.86
CA PHE A 53 -8.57 13.29 0.11
C PHE A 53 -9.40 14.57 0.22
N LYS A 54 -8.75 15.74 0.28
CA LYS A 54 -9.43 17.05 0.25
C LYS A 54 -10.20 17.29 -1.04
N ALA A 55 -9.78 16.68 -2.15
CA ALA A 55 -10.48 16.81 -3.42
C ALA A 55 -11.71 15.89 -3.48
N ILE A 56 -11.72 14.73 -2.81
CA ILE A 56 -12.86 13.78 -2.81
C ILE A 56 -14.17 14.50 -2.45
N THR A 57 -14.15 15.34 -1.42
CA THR A 57 -15.33 16.10 -0.95
C THR A 57 -15.76 17.24 -1.88
N LYS A 58 -15.01 17.52 -2.96
CA LYS A 58 -15.25 18.67 -3.85
C LYS A 58 -15.56 18.26 -5.29
N GLY A 59 -16.64 18.81 -5.85
CA GLY A 59 -17.00 18.73 -7.28
C GLY A 59 -17.93 17.56 -7.65
N LYS A 60 -18.36 17.51 -8.92
CA LYS A 60 -19.26 16.47 -9.45
C LYS A 60 -18.52 15.15 -9.70
N TYR A 61 -19.20 14.03 -9.44
CA TYR A 61 -18.67 12.68 -9.67
C TYR A 61 -18.94 12.23 -11.11
N THR A 62 -17.90 12.21 -11.94
CA THR A 62 -17.93 11.58 -13.26
C THR A 62 -17.61 10.09 -13.14
N LEU A 63 -18.02 9.25 -14.10
CA LEU A 63 -17.75 7.81 -14.11
C LEU A 63 -16.27 7.48 -13.83
N LYS A 64 -15.35 8.18 -14.50
CA LYS A 64 -13.90 8.02 -14.30
C LYS A 64 -13.47 8.35 -12.87
N ARG A 65 -14.06 9.37 -12.25
CA ARG A 65 -13.74 9.77 -10.88
C ARG A 65 -14.27 8.75 -9.87
N THR A 66 -15.45 8.19 -10.12
CA THR A 66 -16.05 7.13 -9.31
C THR A 66 -15.21 5.85 -9.36
N ILE A 67 -14.79 5.40 -10.55
CA ILE A 67 -13.92 4.22 -10.71
C ILE A 67 -12.59 4.41 -9.95
N ASN A 68 -11.94 5.57 -10.11
CA ASN A 68 -10.71 5.86 -9.38
C ASN A 68 -10.90 5.85 -7.87
N LEU A 69 -12.05 6.33 -7.38
CA LEU A 69 -12.36 6.32 -5.96
C LEU A 69 -12.55 4.89 -5.45
N ILE A 70 -13.31 4.06 -6.17
CA ILE A 70 -13.54 2.64 -5.82
C ILE A 70 -12.21 1.90 -5.73
N ILE A 71 -11.33 2.06 -6.72
CA ILE A 71 -10.02 1.40 -6.73
C ILE A 71 -9.16 1.84 -5.55
N ASN A 72 -9.12 3.13 -5.25
CA ASN A 72 -8.31 3.65 -4.14
C ASN A 72 -8.85 3.25 -2.77
N ILE A 73 -10.18 3.24 -2.59
CA ILE A 73 -10.81 2.80 -1.34
C ILE A 73 -10.64 1.29 -1.18
N GLY A 74 -10.85 0.51 -2.24
CA GLY A 74 -10.63 -0.95 -2.23
C GLY A 74 -9.18 -1.30 -1.90
N LEU A 75 -8.22 -0.58 -2.49
CA LEU A 75 -6.80 -0.70 -2.14
C LEU A 75 -6.55 -0.40 -0.66
N LEU A 76 -7.08 0.71 -0.14
CA LEU A 76 -6.89 1.10 1.25
C LEU A 76 -7.47 0.07 2.23
N ILE A 77 -8.69 -0.40 1.98
CA ILE A 77 -9.35 -1.38 2.86
C ILE A 77 -8.60 -2.72 2.84
N SER A 78 -8.25 -3.22 1.66
CA SER A 78 -7.53 -4.48 1.53
C SER A 78 -6.16 -4.42 2.22
N LEU A 79 -5.41 -3.33 2.05
CA LEU A 79 -4.14 -3.10 2.74
C LEU A 79 -4.31 -3.04 4.26
N LEU A 80 -5.34 -2.36 4.77
CA LEU A 80 -5.59 -2.30 6.21
C LEU A 80 -5.89 -3.68 6.78
N ILE A 81 -6.67 -4.51 6.08
CA ILE A 81 -6.93 -5.89 6.49
C ILE A 81 -5.62 -6.69 6.51
N THR A 82 -4.78 -6.57 5.48
CA THR A 82 -3.47 -7.24 5.41
C THR A 82 -2.57 -6.84 6.58
N ILE A 83 -2.45 -5.53 6.86
CA ILE A 83 -1.61 -5.01 7.96
C ILE A 83 -2.13 -5.51 9.31
N LEU A 84 -3.43 -5.36 9.58
CA LEU A 84 -4.03 -5.77 10.85
C LEU A 84 -3.82 -7.27 11.07
N THR A 85 -4.15 -8.09 10.07
CA THR A 85 -3.94 -9.55 10.15
C THR A 85 -2.48 -9.95 10.30
N GLY A 86 -1.55 -9.24 9.65
CA GLY A 86 -0.11 -9.44 9.82
C GLY A 86 0.36 -9.18 11.26
N ILE A 87 -0.10 -8.09 11.88
CA ILE A 87 0.21 -7.76 13.28
C ILE A 87 -0.28 -8.87 14.22
N PHE A 88 -1.50 -9.38 14.02
CA PHE A 88 -2.04 -10.47 14.84
C PHE A 88 -1.26 -11.79 14.66
N ILE A 89 -0.82 -12.10 13.43
CA ILE A 89 0.00 -13.29 13.16
C ILE A 89 1.37 -13.16 13.83
N SER A 90 2.02 -12.00 13.72
CA SER A 90 3.32 -11.72 14.33
C SER A 90 3.30 -11.94 15.85
N GLN A 91 2.29 -11.42 16.54
CA GLN A 91 2.12 -11.63 17.98
C GLN A 91 2.02 -13.11 18.36
N LYS A 92 1.31 -13.92 17.56
CA LYS A 92 1.18 -15.37 17.79
C LYS A 92 2.48 -16.12 17.47
N SER A 93 3.19 -15.70 16.43
CA SER A 93 4.47 -16.31 16.02
C SER A 93 5.57 -16.07 17.05
N LEU A 94 5.63 -14.89 17.65
CA LEU A 94 6.60 -14.55 18.69
C LEU A 94 6.30 -15.23 20.04
N LYS A 95 5.04 -15.65 20.28
CA LYS A 95 4.60 -16.35 21.51
C LYS A 95 4.60 -17.88 21.43
N ASN A 96 5.10 -18.49 20.36
CA ASN A 96 5.34 -19.93 20.25
C ASN A 96 4.08 -20.83 20.40
N ILE A 97 2.97 -20.52 19.71
CA ILE A 97 1.76 -21.39 19.72
C ILE A 97 1.48 -21.98 18.34
N LYS A 98 1.84 -23.26 18.17
CA LYS A 98 1.32 -24.13 17.10
C LYS A 98 -0.02 -24.73 17.54
N ILE A 99 -1.15 -24.25 17.03
CA ILE A 99 -2.35 -25.08 16.89
C ILE A 99 -3.08 -24.68 15.60
N GLY A 100 -3.34 -25.71 14.79
CA GLY A 100 -4.01 -25.65 13.50
C GLY A 100 -5.41 -25.06 13.60
N ASN A 101 -5.56 -23.93 12.90
CA ASN A 101 -6.72 -23.40 12.19
C ASN A 101 -6.43 -21.89 12.02
N ASN A 102 -5.42 -21.56 11.20
CA ASN A 102 -4.92 -20.19 11.11
C ASN A 102 -5.77 -19.37 10.12
N LYS A 103 -7.08 -19.25 10.39
CA LYS A 103 -7.99 -18.36 9.66
C LYS A 103 -7.39 -16.97 9.41
N MET A 104 -6.61 -16.45 10.37
CA MET A 104 -5.91 -15.17 10.23
C MET A 104 -4.84 -15.17 9.14
N SER A 105 -4.08 -16.27 9.00
CA SER A 105 -3.11 -16.42 7.92
C SER A 105 -3.78 -16.52 6.55
N ASP A 106 -4.94 -17.15 6.47
CA ASP A 106 -5.67 -17.28 5.21
C ASP A 106 -6.27 -15.93 4.80
N ILE A 107 -6.82 -15.18 5.76
CA ILE A 107 -7.29 -13.80 5.55
C ILE A 107 -6.11 -12.89 5.16
N HIS A 108 -4.97 -13.01 5.83
CA HIS A 108 -3.77 -12.25 5.50
C HIS A 108 -3.34 -12.51 4.06
N LYS A 109 -3.15 -13.77 3.66
CA LYS A 109 -2.78 -14.14 2.29
C LYS A 109 -3.80 -13.66 1.26
N SER A 110 -5.09 -13.90 1.51
CA SER A 110 -6.17 -13.51 0.59
C SER A 110 -6.25 -11.99 0.43
N SER A 111 -6.17 -11.24 1.53
CA SER A 111 -6.16 -9.77 1.51
C SER A 111 -4.90 -9.22 0.83
N SER A 112 -3.73 -9.85 0.99
CA SER A 112 -2.50 -9.47 0.29
C SER A 112 -2.65 -9.59 -1.23
N ILE A 113 -3.25 -10.69 -1.71
CA ILE A 113 -3.51 -10.88 -3.15
C ILE A 113 -4.50 -9.84 -3.67
N ILE A 114 -5.59 -9.60 -2.94
CA ILE A 114 -6.57 -8.57 -3.30
C ILE A 114 -5.92 -7.17 -3.33
N SER A 115 -5.08 -6.86 -2.35
CA SER A 115 -4.31 -5.61 -2.30
C SER A 115 -3.40 -5.47 -3.51
N LEU A 116 -2.76 -6.56 -3.96
CA LEU A 116 -1.91 -6.55 -5.15
C LEU A 116 -2.69 -6.25 -6.43
N ILE A 117 -3.89 -6.84 -6.58
CA ILE A 117 -4.79 -6.54 -7.72
C ILE A 117 -5.16 -5.06 -7.74
N PHE A 118 -5.61 -4.52 -6.60
CA PHE A 118 -5.94 -3.09 -6.50
C PHE A 118 -4.72 -2.19 -6.70
N LEU A 119 -3.53 -2.60 -6.27
CA LEU A 119 -2.28 -1.87 -6.47
C LEU A 119 -1.95 -1.75 -7.95
N VAL A 120 -2.06 -2.84 -8.71
CA VAL A 120 -1.85 -2.82 -10.16
C VAL A 120 -2.83 -1.86 -10.83
N LEU A 121 -4.11 -1.93 -10.49
CA LEU A 121 -5.14 -1.01 -11.00
C LEU A 121 -4.84 0.46 -10.62
N HIS A 122 -4.40 0.69 -9.37
CA HIS A 122 -3.99 2.01 -8.90
C HIS A 122 -2.81 2.56 -9.71
N LEU A 123 -1.78 1.76 -9.96
CA LEU A 123 -0.63 2.13 -10.78
C LEU A 123 -1.05 2.44 -12.22
N LEU A 124 -1.93 1.63 -12.82
CA LEU A 124 -2.46 1.87 -14.16
C LEU A 124 -3.22 3.20 -14.27
N ILE A 125 -3.90 3.65 -13.22
CA ILE A 125 -4.60 4.94 -13.23
C ILE A 125 -3.65 6.12 -12.95
N THR A 126 -2.58 5.88 -12.19
CA THR A 126 -1.68 6.92 -11.70
C THR A 126 -0.37 7.06 -12.49
N HIS A 127 -0.04 6.12 -13.39
CA HIS A 127 1.23 6.09 -14.14
C HIS A 127 1.56 7.42 -14.83
N LYS A 128 0.56 8.09 -15.44
CA LYS A 128 0.76 9.39 -16.10
C LYS A 128 1.23 10.47 -15.13
N LYS A 129 0.80 10.44 -13.86
CA LYS A 129 1.24 11.38 -12.83
C LYS A 129 2.68 11.10 -12.41
N LEU A 130 3.05 9.83 -12.28
CA LEU A 130 4.42 9.40 -11.94
C LEU A 130 5.41 9.83 -13.03
N ILE A 131 5.12 9.50 -14.30
CA ILE A 131 5.97 9.86 -15.45
C ILE A 131 6.14 11.39 -15.55
N ARG A 132 5.06 12.16 -15.37
CA ARG A 132 5.13 13.62 -15.37
C ARG A 132 5.93 14.17 -14.19
N GLY A 133 5.96 13.47 -13.06
CA GLY A 133 6.80 13.81 -11.93
C GLY A 133 8.29 13.59 -12.25
N LEU A 134 8.63 12.42 -12.82
CA LEU A 134 9.99 12.08 -13.22
C LEU A 134 10.56 13.06 -14.26
N LYS A 135 9.76 13.45 -15.24
CA LYS A 135 10.13 14.47 -16.24
C LYS A 135 10.39 15.88 -15.68
N LYS A 136 10.00 16.15 -14.43
CA LYS A 136 10.25 17.44 -13.75
C LYS A 136 11.51 17.40 -12.86
N LEU A 137 12.18 16.26 -12.79
CA LEU A 137 13.43 16.08 -12.06
C LEU A 137 14.67 16.20 -12.97
N HIS A 138 14.48 16.06 -14.28
CA HIS A 138 15.37 16.51 -15.34
C HIS A 138 14.93 17.89 -15.79
#